data_AF-A0A1Y1M8W3-F1
#
_entry.id   AF-A0A1Y1M8W3-F1
#
_cell.length_a   1.000
_cell.length_b   1.000
_cell.length_c   1.000
_cell.angle_alpha   90.00
_cell.angle_beta   90.00
_cell.angle_gamma   90.00
#
_symmetry.space_group_name_H-M   'P 1'
#
loop_
_entity.id
_entity.type
_entity.pdbx_description
1 polymer ?
#
loop_
_entity_poly.entity_id
_entity_poly.type
_entity_poly.pdbx_seq_one_letter_code
_entity_poly.pdbx_strand_id
1 'polypeptide(L)'
;ELFLGFEITQDRPVLFYLGVFGAIWAMTRGMISEETTVFNPEYALRNVIEYTHYMPDHWQGRLHSFEVKQEFSELYKMKVVIFLEEVLGIITTPMLLFFSLPKCAEQVVDFFREFTIHVDGLGYVCSFAV
;
A
#
# COMPACT_ATOMS: atom_id res chain seq x y z
N GLU A 1 -43.52 -0.01 -19.47
CA GLU A 1 -44.60 -0.42 -18.54
C GLU A 1 -44.34 -1.72 -17.76
N LEU A 2 -44.18 -2.90 -18.38
CA LEU A 2 -44.17 -4.19 -17.64
C LEU A 2 -42.95 -4.44 -16.72
N PHE A 3 -41.77 -3.90 -17.04
CA PHE A 3 -40.53 -4.10 -16.28
C PHE A 3 -40.43 -3.28 -14.97
N LEU A 4 -41.19 -2.19 -14.88
CA LEU A 4 -41.24 -1.34 -13.68
C LEU A 4 -42.34 -1.78 -12.71
N GLY A 5 -43.36 -2.51 -13.18
CA GLY A 5 -44.49 -2.97 -12.37
C GLY A 5 -44.39 -4.41 -11.88
N PHE A 6 -43.39 -5.19 -12.32
CA PHE A 6 -43.19 -6.55 -11.83
C PHE A 6 -42.34 -6.51 -10.57
N GLU A 7 -43.00 -6.51 -9.41
CA GLU A 7 -42.36 -6.53 -8.09
C GLU A 7 -42.19 -7.99 -7.64
N ILE A 8 -40.94 -8.44 -7.50
CA ILE A 8 -40.63 -9.79 -6.99
C ILE A 8 -40.77 -9.84 -5.46
N THR A 9 -40.51 -8.71 -4.80
CA THR A 9 -40.65 -8.51 -3.35
C THR A 9 -41.30 -7.15 -3.16
N GLN A 10 -42.10 -6.98 -2.11
CA GLN A 10 -42.80 -5.72 -1.81
C GLN A 10 -41.83 -4.52 -1.95
N ASP A 11 -42.20 -3.56 -2.80
CA ASP A 11 -41.45 -2.34 -3.13
C ASP A 11 -40.06 -2.54 -3.78
N ARG A 12 -39.76 -3.71 -4.37
CA ARG A 12 -38.50 -3.97 -5.10
C ARG A 12 -38.74 -4.42 -6.55
N PRO A 13 -38.47 -3.56 -7.55
CA PRO A 13 -38.63 -3.92 -8.96
C PRO A 13 -37.54 -4.89 -9.44
N VAL A 14 -37.79 -5.62 -10.52
CA VAL A 14 -36.80 -6.51 -11.18
C VAL A 14 -35.47 -5.80 -11.48
N LEU A 15 -35.53 -4.52 -11.83
CA LEU A 15 -34.34 -3.70 -12.11
C LEU A 15 -33.39 -3.59 -10.91
N PHE A 16 -33.90 -3.59 -9.67
CA PHE A 16 -33.07 -3.59 -8.46
C PHE A 16 -32.22 -4.86 -8.39
N TYR A 17 -32.84 -6.03 -8.59
CA TYR A 17 -32.14 -7.30 -8.56
C TYR A 17 -31.16 -7.46 -9.74
N LEU A 18 -31.54 -7.02 -10.95
CA LEU A 18 -30.62 -6.98 -12.09
C LEU A 18 -29.42 -6.07 -11.84
N GLY A 19 -29.62 -4.92 -11.20
CA GLY A 19 -28.52 -4.03 -10.80
C GLY A 19 -27.58 -4.67 -9.79
N VAL A 20 -28.12 -5.31 -8.74
CA VAL A 20 -27.33 -6.00 -7.72
C VAL A 20 -26.58 -7.19 -8.31
N PHE A 21 -27.25 -8.10 -9.03
CA PHE A 21 -26.61 -9.26 -9.63
C PHE A 21 -25.63 -8.86 -10.75
N GLY A 22 -25.95 -7.82 -11.53
CA GLY A 22 -25.05 -7.28 -12.53
C GLY A 22 -23.78 -6.68 -11.92
N ALA A 23 -23.90 -5.95 -10.81
CA ALA A 23 -22.75 -5.43 -10.07
C ALA A 23 -21.89 -6.55 -9.50
N ILE A 24 -22.51 -7.57 -8.89
CA ILE A 24 -21.79 -8.75 -8.38
C ILE A 24 -21.06 -9.47 -9.52
N TRP A 25 -21.75 -9.71 -10.65
CA TRP A 25 -21.15 -10.38 -11.80
C TRP A 25 -19.98 -9.58 -12.38
N ALA A 26 -20.10 -8.27 -12.53
CA ALA A 26 -19.03 -7.39 -13.01
C ALA A 26 -17.81 -7.40 -12.06
N MET A 27 -18.04 -7.35 -10.75
CA MET A 27 -16.97 -7.45 -9.75
C MET A 27 -16.25 -8.80 -9.83
N THR A 28 -17.00 -9.91 -9.80
CA THR A 28 -16.42 -11.26 -9.88
C THR A 28 -15.63 -11.46 -11.17
N ARG A 29 -16.16 -10.96 -12.30
CA ARG A 29 -15.46 -11.03 -13.60
C ARG A 29 -14.17 -10.21 -13.60
N GLY A 30 -14.16 -9.04 -12.94
CA GLY A 30 -12.97 -8.20 -12.80
C GLY A 30 -11.87 -8.83 -11.92
N MET A 31 -12.20 -9.83 -11.10
CA MET A 31 -11.22 -10.57 -10.28
C MET A 31 -10.56 -11.74 -11.01
N ILE A 32 -11.07 -12.14 -12.18
CA ILE A 32 -10.50 -13.24 -12.96
C ILE A 32 -9.22 -12.73 -13.66
N SER A 33 -8.10 -13.41 -13.42
CA SER A 33 -6.81 -13.09 -14.03
C SER A 33 -6.74 -13.63 -15.47
N GLU A 34 -6.04 -12.92 -16.37
CA GLU A 34 -5.86 -13.36 -17.77
C GLU A 34 -5.02 -14.65 -17.86
N GLU A 35 -5.53 -15.62 -18.62
CA GLU A 35 -4.98 -16.98 -18.72
C GLU A 35 -3.65 -17.07 -19.49
N THR A 36 -3.20 -16.01 -20.17
CA THR A 36 -2.03 -16.04 -21.07
C THR A 36 -0.75 -15.44 -20.47
N THR A 37 -0.67 -15.29 -19.15
CA THR A 37 0.52 -14.71 -18.51
C THR A 37 1.58 -15.78 -18.19
N VAL A 38 2.79 -15.63 -18.75
CA VAL A 38 3.94 -16.45 -18.35
C VAL A 38 4.37 -16.00 -16.96
N PHE A 39 4.12 -16.83 -15.95
CA PHE A 39 4.43 -16.52 -14.56
C PHE A 39 5.94 -16.68 -14.29
N ASN A 40 6.69 -15.57 -14.35
CA ASN A 40 8.10 -15.50 -13.93
C ASN A 40 8.29 -14.39 -12.88
N PRO A 41 8.12 -14.70 -11.57
CA PRO A 41 8.16 -13.71 -10.51
C PRO A 41 9.56 -13.10 -10.34
N GLU A 42 10.62 -13.88 -10.56
CA GLU A 42 11.99 -13.40 -10.44
C GLU A 42 12.31 -12.36 -11.50
N TYR A 43 11.92 -12.59 -12.76
CA TYR A 43 12.07 -11.60 -13.82
C TYR A 43 11.28 -10.32 -13.53
N ALA A 44 10.03 -10.45 -13.09
CA ALA A 44 9.19 -9.30 -12.76
C ALA A 44 9.77 -8.46 -11.62
N LEU A 45 10.22 -9.11 -10.54
CA LEU A 45 10.75 -8.40 -9.37
C LEU A 45 12.12 -7.78 -9.65
N ARG A 46 12.97 -8.43 -10.47
CA ARG A 46 14.24 -7.83 -10.94
C ARG A 46 14.01 -6.53 -11.72
N ASN A 47 13.00 -6.50 -12.60
CA ASN A 47 12.64 -5.26 -13.31
C ASN A 47 12.19 -4.17 -12.32
N VAL A 48 11.39 -4.51 -11.31
CA VAL A 48 10.97 -3.53 -10.30
C VAL A 48 12.17 -2.98 -9.53
N ILE A 49 13.09 -3.85 -9.10
CA ILE A 49 14.32 -3.48 -8.39
C ILE A 49 15.18 -2.53 -9.23
N GLU A 50 15.25 -2.73 -10.54
CA GLU A 50 15.98 -1.85 -11.45
C GLU A 50 15.43 -0.41 -11.42
N TYR A 51 14.11 -0.22 -11.28
CA TYR A 51 13.52 1.10 -11.18
C TYR A 51 13.56 1.66 -9.74
N THR A 52 13.29 0.84 -8.72
CA THR A 52 13.21 1.31 -7.33
C THR A 52 14.56 1.49 -6.66
N HIS A 53 15.61 0.82 -7.18
CA HIS A 53 16.95 0.74 -6.58
C HIS A 53 16.92 0.22 -5.13
N TYR A 54 15.86 -0.50 -4.75
CA TYR A 54 15.65 -1.03 -3.41
C TYR A 54 15.61 -2.55 -3.46
N MET A 55 16.64 -3.19 -2.90
CA MET A 55 16.75 -4.64 -2.76
C MET A 55 17.45 -4.97 -1.43
N PRO A 56 16.71 -5.32 -0.37
CA PRO A 56 17.29 -5.83 0.86
C PRO A 56 18.19 -7.04 0.62
N ASP A 57 19.27 -7.17 1.38
CA ASP A 57 20.28 -8.22 1.18
C ASP A 57 19.67 -9.64 1.26
N HIS A 58 18.67 -9.83 2.12
CA HIS A 58 18.03 -11.13 2.32
C HIS A 58 17.14 -11.55 1.13
N TRP A 59 16.83 -10.66 0.19
CA TRP A 59 16.06 -10.99 -1.01
C TRP A 59 16.91 -11.66 -2.09
N GLN A 60 18.24 -11.54 -2.02
CA GLN A 60 19.16 -12.10 -3.01
C GLN A 60 18.97 -13.62 -3.14
N GLY A 61 18.75 -14.08 -4.37
CA GLY A 61 18.51 -15.50 -4.68
C GLY A 61 17.14 -16.05 -4.23
N ARG A 62 16.28 -15.24 -3.60
CA ARG A 62 14.97 -15.67 -3.06
C ARG A 62 13.78 -14.88 -3.63
N LEU A 63 13.93 -14.24 -4.79
CA LEU A 63 12.93 -13.37 -5.42
C LEU A 63 11.62 -14.08 -5.82
N HIS A 64 11.61 -15.41 -5.88
CA HIS A 64 10.41 -16.22 -6.13
C HIS A 64 9.66 -16.62 -4.84
N SER A 65 10.21 -16.31 -3.66
CA SER A 65 9.64 -16.71 -2.37
C SER A 65 8.39 -15.90 -2.03
N PHE A 66 7.46 -16.54 -1.33
CA PHE A 66 6.27 -15.88 -0.79
C PHE A 66 6.61 -14.81 0.26
N GLU A 67 7.68 -15.03 1.02
CA GLU A 67 8.18 -14.08 2.03
C GLU A 67 8.53 -12.72 1.38
N VAL A 68 9.32 -12.76 0.30
CA VAL A 68 9.68 -11.56 -0.47
C VAL A 68 8.46 -10.89 -1.08
N LYS A 69 7.50 -11.68 -1.60
CA LYS A 69 6.23 -11.14 -2.10
C LYS A 69 5.45 -10.41 -1.00
N GLN A 70 5.42 -10.95 0.22
CA GLN A 70 4.71 -10.34 1.35
C GLN A 70 5.37 -9.02 1.75
N GLU A 71 6.70 -9.00 1.93
CA GLU A 71 7.43 -7.77 2.25
C GLU A 71 7.28 -6.71 1.14
N PHE A 72 7.35 -7.11 -0.13
CA PHE A 72 7.08 -6.21 -1.24
C PHE A 72 5.65 -5.66 -1.21
N SER A 73 4.68 -6.47 -0.80
CA SER A 73 3.27 -6.07 -0.70
C SER A 73 3.01 -5.09 0.46
N GLU A 74 3.88 -5.06 1.47
CA GLU A 74 3.86 -4.04 2.53
C GLU A 74 4.34 -2.67 2.01
N LEU A 75 5.26 -2.67 1.05
CA LEU A 75 5.75 -1.46 0.36
C LEU A 75 4.77 -1.00 -0.72
N TYR A 76 4.19 -1.93 -1.49
CA TYR A 76 3.24 -1.68 -2.57
C TYR A 76 1.82 -2.11 -2.16
N LYS A 77 1.22 -1.33 -1.25
CA LYS A 77 -0.11 -1.60 -0.71
C LYS A 77 -1.23 -1.31 -1.71
N MET A 78 -2.37 -1.98 -1.51
CA MET A 78 -3.61 -1.67 -2.23
C MET A 78 -4.11 -0.26 -1.89
N LYS A 79 -4.57 0.49 -2.89
CA LYS A 79 -5.09 1.86 -2.70
C LYS A 79 -6.20 1.96 -1.65
N VAL A 80 -7.06 0.96 -1.55
CA VAL A 80 -8.13 0.93 -0.52
C VAL A 80 -7.54 0.84 0.89
N VAL A 81 -6.45 0.08 1.07
CA VAL A 81 -5.76 -0.03 2.36
C VAL A 81 -5.11 1.31 2.72
N ILE A 82 -4.42 1.95 1.76
CA ILE A 82 -3.81 3.27 1.96
C ILE A 82 -4.88 4.29 2.39
N PHE A 83 -6.02 4.33 1.71
CA PHE A 83 -7.11 5.23 2.06
C PHE A 83 -7.63 5.01 3.49
N LEU A 84 -7.80 3.74 3.91
CA LEU A 84 -8.19 3.43 5.29
C LEU A 84 -7.12 3.85 6.29
N GLU A 85 -5.84 3.61 6.00
CA GLU A 85 -4.71 4.06 6.84
C GLU A 85 -4.66 5.58 6.96
N GLU A 86 -4.94 6.33 5.90
CA GLU A 86 -5.01 7.81 5.93
C GLU A 86 -6.15 8.31 6.82
N VAL A 87 -7.34 7.72 6.69
CA VAL A 87 -8.51 8.07 7.52
C VAL A 87 -8.24 7.76 9.00
N LEU A 88 -7.68 6.57 9.29
CA LEU A 88 -7.29 6.19 10.65
C LEU A 88 -6.10 7.02 11.15
N GLY A 89 -5.26 7.50 10.25
CA GLY A 89 -4.11 8.38 10.50
C GLY A 89 -4.50 9.64 11.25
N ILE A 90 -5.66 10.22 10.92
CA ILE A 90 -6.18 11.43 11.59
C ILE A 90 -6.35 11.22 13.10
N ILE A 91 -6.77 10.02 13.51
CA ILE A 91 -7.04 9.67 14.92
C ILE A 91 -5.78 9.12 15.60
N THR A 92 -4.99 8.31 14.89
CA THR A 92 -3.81 7.64 15.44
C THR A 92 -2.61 8.59 15.61
N THR A 93 -2.45 9.59 14.75
CA THR A 93 -1.35 10.57 14.82
C THR A 93 -1.29 11.31 16.15
N PRO A 94 -2.37 11.94 16.68
CA PRO A 94 -2.29 12.59 17.99
C PRO A 94 -1.95 11.62 19.13
N MET A 95 -2.45 10.37 19.08
CA MET A 95 -2.08 9.35 20.07
C MET A 95 -0.57 9.03 20.02
N LEU A 96 0.01 8.93 18.83
CA LEU A 96 1.44 8.70 18.65
C LEU A 96 2.25 9.89 19.19
N LEU A 97 1.83 11.12 18.92
CA LEU A 97 2.47 12.33 19.42
C LEU A 97 2.40 12.48 20.94
N PHE A 98 1.30 12.09 21.58
CA PHE A 98 1.17 12.17 23.03
C PHE A 98 1.90 11.05 23.78
N PHE A 99 1.92 9.83 23.24
CA PHE A 99 2.41 8.66 24.00
C PHE A 99 3.76 8.12 23.52
N SER A 100 4.03 8.13 22.22
CA SER A 100 5.23 7.49 21.65
C SER A 100 6.37 8.48 21.44
N LEU A 101 6.08 9.64 20.84
CA LEU A 101 7.10 10.66 20.53
C LEU A 101 7.86 11.16 21.77
N PRO A 102 7.23 11.41 22.94
CA PRO A 102 7.96 11.89 24.11
C PRO A 102 8.94 10.85 24.66
N LYS A 103 8.69 9.56 24.43
CA LYS A 103 9.56 8.47 24.90
C LYS A 103 10.83 8.31 24.06
N CYS A 104 10.81 8.72 22.79
CA CYS A 104 11.98 8.67 21.91
C CYS A 104 12.63 10.04 21.68
N ALA A 105 12.14 11.11 22.33
CA ALA A 105 12.61 12.47 22.12
C ALA A 105 14.12 12.65 22.38
N GLU A 106 14.67 12.01 23.41
CA GLU A 106 16.11 12.06 23.73
C GLU A 106 16.96 11.49 22.57
N GLN A 107 16.58 10.32 22.05
CA GLN A 107 17.27 9.68 20.91
C GLN A 107 17.22 10.55 19.65
N VAL A 108 16.11 11.27 19.43
CA VAL A 108 15.99 12.21 18.30
C VAL A 108 16.96 13.39 18.46
N VAL A 109 17.09 13.94 19.68
CA VAL A 109 18.03 15.05 19.94
C VAL A 109 19.48 14.59 19.78
N ASP A 110 19.82 13.41 20.31
CA ASP A 110 21.16 12.84 20.15
C ASP A 110 21.49 12.58 18.68
N PHE A 111 20.54 12.11 17.87
CA PHE A 111 20.72 11.96 16.43
C PHE A 111 21.11 13.28 15.75
N PHE A 112 20.41 14.38 16.04
CA PHE A 112 20.77 15.68 15.46
C PHE A 112 22.13 16.18 15.96
N ARG A 113 22.51 15.89 17.21
CA ARG A 113 23.81 16.31 17.74
C ARG A 113 24.97 15.54 17.08
N GLU A 114 24.79 14.24 16.87
CA GLU A 114 25.86 13.35 16.38
C GLU A 114 25.97 13.34 14.85
N PHE A 115 24.85 13.42 14.14
CA PHE A 115 24.82 13.25 12.68
C PHE A 115 24.71 14.57 11.90
N THR A 116 24.92 15.72 12.54
CA THR A 116 24.97 17.03 11.87
C THR A 116 26.42 17.46 11.63
N ILE A 117 26.79 17.65 10.36
CA ILE A 117 28.12 18.13 9.94
C ILE A 117 28.01 19.49 9.26
N HIS A 118 29.04 20.32 9.38
CA HIS A 118 29.12 21.59 8.65
C HIS A 118 29.87 21.36 7.33
N VAL A 119 29.24 21.71 6.21
CA VAL A 119 29.86 21.68 4.89
C VAL A 119 30.03 23.11 4.39
N ASP A 120 31.27 23.47 4.06
CA ASP A 120 31.61 24.81 3.58
C ASP A 120 30.79 25.17 2.34
N GLY A 121 30.07 26.31 2.40
CA GLY A 121 29.19 26.78 1.32
C GLY A 121 27.76 26.24 1.35
N LEU A 122 27.45 25.20 2.13
CA LEU A 122 26.09 24.64 2.29
C LEU A 122 25.50 24.85 3.69
N GLY A 123 26.34 24.85 4.73
CA GLY A 123 25.91 24.96 6.13
C GLY A 123 25.83 23.62 6.84
N TYR A 124 24.96 23.51 7.85
CA TYR A 124 24.77 22.28 8.63
C TYR A 124 23.84 21.30 7.91
N VAL A 125 24.35 20.11 7.60
CA VAL A 125 23.65 19.06 6.86
C VAL A 125 23.75 17.72 7.57
N CYS A 126 22.85 16.81 7.22
CA CYS A 126 22.89 15.44 7.70
C CYS A 126 24.10 14.70 7.10
N SER A 127 24.90 14.08 7.95
CA SER A 127 26.09 13.30 7.58
C SER A 127 25.81 12.16 6.59
N PHE A 128 24.59 11.61 6.57
CA PHE A 128 24.19 10.56 5.61
C PHE A 128 23.87 11.08 4.20
N ALA A 129 23.73 12.39 4.03
CA ALA A 129 23.40 13.01 2.75
C ALA A 129 24.63 13.48 1.95
N VAL A 130 25.82 13.40 2.55
CA VAL A 130 27.11 13.79 1.95
C VAL A 130 27.86 12.53 1.51
#